data_AF-A0A2J2H876-F1
#
_entry.id   AF-A0A2J2H876-F1
#
_cell.length_a   1.000
_cell.length_b   1.000
_cell.length_c   1.000
_cell.angle_alpha   90.00
_cell.angle_beta   90.00
_cell.angle_gamma   90.00
#
_symmetry.space_group_name_H-M   'P 1'
#
loop_
_entity.id
_entity.type
_entity.pdbx_description
1 polymer ?
#
loop_
_entity_poly.entity_id
_entity_poly.type
_entity_poly.pdbx_seq_one_letter_code
_entity_poly.pdbx_strand_id
1 'polypeptide(L)'
;MVYRQLHVFMDTNILVNIIYSITLSRIKQSKPPRILGMLENKYLIIYTDSAVINELINKALPNVLNSVDRNRHGWGNVDVHDMLNLCHETLKELKKKGYVRVIEDDKALRKQYNALLRRRGRRICWRDEIKDEIKRKVSSESLSEDLEVLYSLLLAYDVLATVPRSNVGITRGPLPFVTDDKKLRDFIQKYLVCSKCPCSELIYVRNYEEFKDEIKKMLS
;
A
#
# COMPACT_ATOMS: atom_id res chain seq x y z
N MET A 1 -15.47 13.89 -18.13
CA MET A 1 -15.34 12.63 -17.36
C MET A 1 -14.18 12.81 -16.39
N VAL A 2 -14.48 13.06 -15.11
CA VAL A 2 -13.43 13.19 -14.09
C VAL A 2 -13.09 11.77 -13.66
N TYR A 3 -11.99 11.20 -14.17
CA TYR A 3 -11.45 9.98 -13.57
C TYR A 3 -11.12 10.32 -12.11
N ARG A 4 -11.97 9.87 -11.19
CA ARG A 4 -11.70 9.90 -9.76
C ARG A 4 -10.45 9.05 -9.57
N GLN A 5 -9.37 9.67 -9.15
CA GLN A 5 -8.13 8.97 -8.82
C GLN A 5 -8.46 7.86 -7.83
N LEU A 6 -8.02 6.63 -8.09
CA LEU A 6 -8.11 5.54 -7.14
C LEU A 6 -6.94 5.68 -6.17
N HIS A 7 -7.24 5.75 -4.89
CA HIS A 7 -6.26 5.88 -3.83
C HIS A 7 -6.26 4.59 -3.02
N VAL A 8 -5.10 3.94 -2.87
CA VAL A 8 -5.01 2.59 -2.30
C VAL A 8 -3.93 2.52 -1.23
N PHE A 9 -4.13 1.68 -0.22
CA PHE A 9 -3.06 1.22 0.67
C PHE A 9 -2.72 -0.22 0.31
N MET A 10 -1.43 -0.51 0.15
CA MET A 10 -0.96 -1.83 -0.27
C MET A 10 -0.09 -2.43 0.82
N ASP A 11 -0.27 -3.73 1.03
CA ASP A 11 0.65 -4.56 1.78
C ASP A 11 2.05 -4.53 1.14
N THR A 12 3.09 -4.70 1.97
CA THR A 12 4.51 -4.71 1.60
C THR A 12 4.77 -5.67 0.44
N ASN A 13 4.22 -6.89 0.50
CA ASN A 13 4.45 -7.92 -0.53
C ASN A 13 3.86 -7.54 -1.89
N ILE A 14 2.70 -6.89 -1.92
CA ILE A 14 2.08 -6.40 -3.16
C ILE A 14 2.94 -5.29 -3.77
N LEU A 15 3.38 -4.35 -2.93
CA LEU A 15 4.21 -3.23 -3.38
C LEU A 15 5.57 -3.71 -3.93
N VAL A 16 6.18 -4.71 -3.30
CA VAL A 16 7.39 -5.39 -3.80
C VAL A 16 7.16 -5.97 -5.18
N ASN A 17 6.08 -6.72 -5.38
CA ASN A 17 5.76 -7.35 -6.67
C ASN A 17 5.57 -6.31 -7.78
N ILE A 18 4.97 -5.16 -7.47
CA ILE A 18 4.80 -4.05 -8.42
C ILE A 18 6.17 -3.46 -8.80
N ILE A 19 7.00 -3.12 -7.82
CA ILE A 19 8.34 -2.56 -8.05
C ILE A 19 9.21 -3.53 -8.84
N TYR A 20 9.25 -4.80 -8.43
CA TYR A 20 9.99 -5.85 -9.11
C TYR A 20 9.52 -6.03 -10.56
N SER A 21 8.21 -6.07 -10.81
CA SER A 21 7.66 -6.21 -12.16
C SER A 21 8.00 -5.03 -13.06
N ILE A 22 7.97 -3.79 -12.53
CA ILE A 22 8.36 -2.60 -13.27
C ILE A 22 9.86 -2.64 -13.59
N THR A 23 10.71 -2.92 -12.61
CA THR A 23 12.16 -3.06 -12.81
C THR A 23 12.46 -4.13 -13.87
N LEU A 24 11.84 -5.29 -13.75
CA LEU A 24 12.05 -6.40 -14.68
C LEU A 24 11.66 -6.02 -16.11
N SER A 25 10.54 -5.29 -16.29
CA SER A 25 10.13 -4.85 -17.61
C SER A 25 11.15 -3.92 -18.29
N ARG A 26 11.86 -3.10 -17.50
CA ARG A 26 12.93 -2.21 -17.99
C ARG A 26 14.16 -2.98 -18.40
N ILE A 27 14.60 -3.94 -17.57
CA ILE A 27 15.76 -4.79 -17.87
C ILE A 27 15.53 -5.60 -19.14
N LYS A 28 14.34 -6.20 -19.26
CA LYS A 28 13.98 -7.02 -20.42
C LYS A 28 13.62 -6.21 -21.67
N GLN A 29 13.55 -4.88 -21.54
CA GLN A 29 13.01 -3.98 -22.58
C GLN A 29 11.65 -4.46 -23.10
N SER A 30 10.84 -5.04 -22.21
CA SER A 30 9.54 -5.62 -22.55
C SER A 30 8.41 -4.64 -22.25
N LYS A 31 7.20 -4.99 -22.69
CA LYS A 31 6.01 -4.20 -22.36
C LYS A 31 5.89 -4.01 -20.83
N PRO A 32 5.74 -2.75 -20.35
CA PRO A 32 5.61 -2.49 -18.92
C PRO A 32 4.32 -3.08 -18.35
N PRO A 33 4.28 -3.40 -17.05
CA PRO A 33 3.06 -3.87 -16.42
C PRO A 33 1.99 -2.78 -16.48
N ARG A 34 0.73 -3.17 -16.72
CA ARG A 34 -0.40 -2.22 -16.90
C ARG A 34 -0.55 -1.22 -15.75
N ILE A 35 -0.22 -1.65 -14.52
CA ILE A 35 -0.25 -0.81 -13.34
C ILE A 35 0.65 0.43 -13.46
N LEU A 36 1.79 0.32 -14.16
CA LEU A 36 2.65 1.49 -14.41
C LEU A 36 1.91 2.54 -15.22
N GLY A 37 1.21 2.15 -16.28
CA GLY A 37 0.41 3.07 -17.09
C GLY A 37 -0.68 3.76 -16.27
N MET A 38 -1.28 3.09 -15.28
CA MET A 38 -2.26 3.73 -14.39
C MET A 38 -1.65 4.77 -13.46
N LEU A 39 -0.47 4.46 -12.91
CA LEU A 39 0.29 5.39 -12.08
C LEU A 39 0.69 6.62 -12.91
N GLU A 40 1.19 6.40 -14.13
CA GLU A 40 1.62 7.45 -15.05
C GLU A 40 0.47 8.38 -15.49
N ASN A 41 -0.70 7.80 -15.78
CA ASN A 41 -1.91 8.56 -16.08
C ASN A 41 -2.60 9.14 -14.83
N LYS A 42 -2.02 8.95 -13.63
CA LYS A 42 -2.55 9.40 -12.34
C LYS A 42 -3.97 8.89 -12.05
N TYR A 43 -4.33 7.73 -12.62
CA TYR A 43 -5.57 7.04 -12.29
C TYR A 43 -5.44 6.25 -10.98
N LEU A 44 -4.21 5.94 -10.57
CA LEU A 44 -3.89 5.25 -9.34
C LEU A 44 -2.85 6.03 -8.54
N ILE A 45 -3.04 6.12 -7.22
CA ILE A 45 -2.06 6.63 -6.26
C ILE A 45 -1.95 5.62 -5.12
N ILE A 46 -0.74 5.13 -4.87
CA ILE A 46 -0.43 4.19 -3.79
C ILE A 46 0.02 4.98 -2.58
N TYR A 47 -0.58 4.72 -1.42
CA TYR A 47 -0.19 5.26 -0.13
C TYR A 47 0.49 4.19 0.71
N THR A 48 1.48 4.64 1.46
CA THR A 48 2.28 3.80 2.35
C THR A 48 2.90 4.68 3.44
N ASP A 49 3.62 4.09 4.37
CA ASP A 49 4.35 4.80 5.41
C ASP A 49 5.82 4.32 5.50
N SER A 50 6.56 4.94 6.41
CA SER A 50 7.98 4.65 6.59
C SER A 50 8.23 3.22 7.08
N ALA A 51 7.31 2.59 7.82
CA ALA A 51 7.46 1.22 8.30
C ALA A 51 7.37 0.22 7.15
N VAL A 52 6.35 0.34 6.30
CA VAL A 52 6.19 -0.50 5.10
C VAL A 52 7.35 -0.30 4.13
N ILE A 53 7.82 0.94 3.92
CA ILE A 53 8.99 1.20 3.08
C ILE A 53 10.26 0.56 3.66
N ASN A 54 10.45 0.62 4.97
CA ASN A 54 11.60 0.02 5.63
C ASN A 54 11.59 -1.51 5.51
N GLU A 55 10.44 -2.15 5.71
CA GLU A 55 10.27 -3.59 5.51
C GLU A 55 10.51 -3.97 4.04
N LEU A 56 9.95 -3.18 3.12
CA LEU A 56 10.10 -3.40 1.68
C LEU A 56 11.56 -3.43 1.25
N ILE A 57 12.34 -2.43 1.68
CA ILE A 57 13.74 -2.25 1.29
C ILE A 57 14.63 -3.30 1.96
N ASN A 58 14.45 -3.53 3.26
CA ASN A 58 15.42 -4.29 4.04
C ASN A 58 15.10 -5.79 4.17
N LYS A 59 13.85 -6.20 3.92
CA LYS A 59 13.41 -7.59 4.09
C LYS A 59 12.78 -8.12 2.81
N ALA A 60 11.70 -7.51 2.35
CA ALA A 60 10.85 -8.12 1.34
C ALA A 60 11.47 -8.13 -0.08
N LEU A 61 12.10 -7.03 -0.52
CA LEU A 61 12.85 -7.01 -1.79
C LEU A 61 14.01 -8.02 -1.81
N PRO A 62 14.93 -8.03 -0.82
CA PRO A 62 15.98 -9.04 -0.75
C PRO A 62 15.43 -10.47 -0.81
N ASN A 63 14.35 -10.77 -0.07
CA ASN A 63 13.77 -12.11 -0.04
C ASN A 63 13.22 -12.54 -1.42
N VAL A 64 12.51 -11.65 -2.11
CA VAL A 64 12.01 -11.93 -3.47
C VAL A 64 13.16 -12.15 -4.44
N LEU A 65 14.19 -11.29 -4.43
CA LEU A 65 15.30 -11.40 -5.39
C LEU A 65 16.15 -12.66 -5.18
N ASN A 66 16.27 -13.14 -3.93
CA ASN A 66 17.00 -14.36 -3.61
C ASN A 66 16.19 -15.64 -3.88
N SER A 67 14.86 -15.57 -4.00
CA SER A 67 14.01 -16.76 -4.14
C SER A 67 13.56 -17.06 -5.57
N VAL A 68 13.57 -16.07 -6.47
CA VAL A 68 13.12 -16.24 -7.85
C VAL A 68 14.15 -16.99 -8.71
N ASP A 69 13.66 -17.80 -9.65
CA ASP A 69 14.49 -18.37 -10.70
C ASP A 69 14.87 -17.27 -11.70
N ARG A 70 16.08 -16.74 -11.54
CA ARG A 70 16.63 -15.63 -12.34
C ARG A 70 16.64 -15.93 -13.84
N ASN A 71 16.90 -17.18 -14.23
CA ASN A 71 16.91 -17.59 -15.63
C ASN A 71 15.49 -17.55 -16.21
N ARG A 72 14.51 -18.10 -15.50
CA ARG A 72 13.10 -18.04 -15.92
C ARG A 72 12.57 -16.61 -16.00
N HIS A 73 12.98 -15.76 -15.07
CA HIS A 73 12.55 -14.37 -15.06
C HIS A 73 13.28 -13.53 -16.14
N GLY A 74 14.39 -14.00 -16.69
CA GLY A 74 15.10 -13.39 -17.81
C GLY A 74 16.15 -12.36 -17.39
N TRP A 75 16.73 -12.53 -16.21
CA TRP A 75 17.83 -11.70 -15.71
C TRP A 75 18.95 -12.54 -15.08
N GLY A 76 19.14 -13.78 -15.54
CA GLY A 76 20.16 -14.71 -15.02
C GLY A 76 21.60 -14.18 -15.01
N ASN A 77 21.91 -13.21 -15.89
CA ASN A 77 23.22 -12.58 -15.99
C ASN A 77 23.40 -11.33 -15.11
N VAL A 78 22.39 -10.93 -14.34
CA VAL A 78 22.43 -9.77 -13.45
C VAL A 78 22.65 -10.25 -12.02
N ASP A 79 23.59 -9.62 -11.31
CA ASP A 79 23.83 -9.91 -9.90
C ASP A 79 22.64 -9.50 -9.03
N VAL A 80 22.41 -10.22 -7.92
CA VAL A 80 21.30 -9.93 -7.00
C VAL A 80 21.43 -8.53 -6.40
N HIS A 81 22.65 -8.09 -6.08
CA HIS A 81 22.91 -6.76 -5.55
C HIS A 81 22.60 -5.66 -6.59
N ASP A 82 22.99 -5.88 -7.85
CA ASP A 82 22.67 -4.95 -8.94
C ASP A 82 21.16 -4.88 -9.17
N MET A 83 20.47 -6.03 -9.17
CA MET A 83 19.03 -6.09 -9.29
C MET A 83 18.32 -5.36 -8.13
N LEU A 84 18.84 -5.50 -6.90
CA LEU A 84 18.34 -4.78 -5.73
C LEU A 84 18.48 -3.27 -5.89
N ASN A 85 19.64 -2.79 -6.36
CA ASN A 85 19.88 -1.38 -6.65
C ASN A 85 18.91 -0.84 -7.72
N LEU A 86 18.64 -1.61 -8.77
CA LEU A 86 17.64 -1.25 -9.79
C LEU A 86 16.22 -1.17 -9.22
N CYS A 87 15.83 -2.08 -8.32
CA CYS A 87 14.57 -1.99 -7.59
C CYS A 87 14.48 -0.74 -6.71
N HIS A 88 15.57 -0.37 -6.01
CA HIS A 88 15.62 0.85 -5.21
C HIS A 88 15.47 2.11 -6.06
N GLU A 89 16.15 2.19 -7.20
CA GLU A 89 16.00 3.33 -8.12
C GLU A 89 14.59 3.40 -8.73
N THR A 90 13.98 2.26 -9.07
CA THR A 90 12.57 2.22 -9.48
C THR A 90 11.65 2.76 -8.37
N LEU A 91 11.79 2.32 -7.12
CA LEU A 91 11.00 2.85 -5.99
C LEU A 91 11.18 4.36 -5.83
N LYS A 92 12.42 4.85 -5.87
CA LYS A 92 12.76 6.27 -5.76
C LYS A 92 12.13 7.10 -6.87
N GLU A 93 12.10 6.58 -8.09
CA GLU A 93 11.41 7.22 -9.21
C GLU A 93 9.89 7.29 -8.99
N LEU A 94 9.27 6.19 -8.56
CA LEU A 94 7.83 6.13 -8.25
C LEU A 94 7.47 7.14 -7.14
N LYS A 95 8.32 7.28 -6.12
CA LYS A 95 8.18 8.30 -5.07
C LYS A 95 8.31 9.71 -5.63
N LYS A 96 9.37 9.98 -6.41
CA LYS A 96 9.63 11.30 -7.02
C LYS A 96 8.48 11.75 -7.93
N LYS A 97 7.87 10.83 -8.66
CA LYS A 97 6.71 11.10 -9.54
C LYS A 97 5.38 11.19 -8.77
N GLY A 98 5.36 10.90 -7.47
CA GLY A 98 4.17 10.95 -6.62
C GLY A 98 3.21 9.78 -6.82
N TYR A 99 3.66 8.69 -7.45
CA TYR A 99 2.89 7.47 -7.69
C TYR A 99 2.79 6.61 -6.43
N VAL A 100 3.88 6.58 -5.65
CA VAL A 100 3.94 6.04 -4.29
C VAL A 100 4.14 7.21 -3.35
N ARG A 101 3.18 7.43 -2.44
CA ARG A 101 3.20 8.54 -1.48
C ARG A 101 3.37 7.99 -0.07
N VAL A 102 4.53 8.30 0.50
CA VAL A 102 4.86 7.98 1.89
C VAL A 102 4.31 9.09 2.78
N ILE A 103 3.55 8.74 3.81
CA ILE A 103 2.86 9.70 4.70
C ILE A 103 3.83 10.72 5.30
N GLU A 104 5.01 10.26 5.74
CA GLU A 104 6.01 11.12 6.40
C GLU A 104 6.79 12.00 5.42
N ASP A 105 7.02 11.54 4.19
CA ASP A 105 7.80 12.27 3.18
C ASP A 105 6.97 13.37 2.50
N ASP A 106 5.67 13.17 2.40
CA ASP A 106 4.78 14.09 1.71
C ASP A 106 4.36 15.25 2.62
N LYS A 107 4.72 16.49 2.25
CA LYS A 107 4.45 17.69 3.08
C LYS A 107 2.96 17.86 3.41
N ALA A 108 2.06 17.51 2.48
CA ALA A 108 0.62 17.63 2.70
C ALA A 108 0.12 16.53 3.65
N LEU A 109 0.54 15.27 3.43
CA LEU A 109 0.17 14.15 4.30
C LEU A 109 0.76 14.31 5.70
N ARG A 110 2.03 14.69 5.82
CA ARG A 110 2.69 14.99 7.11
C ARG A 110 1.97 16.09 7.89
N LYS A 111 1.45 17.12 7.22
CA LYS A 111 0.64 18.16 7.89
C LYS A 111 -0.64 17.57 8.48
N GLN A 112 -1.31 16.65 7.77
CA GLN A 112 -2.49 15.96 8.29
C GLN A 112 -2.16 15.00 9.42
N TYR A 113 -1.09 14.23 9.27
CA TYR A 113 -0.56 13.38 10.33
C TYR A 113 -0.34 14.16 11.63
N ASN A 114 0.36 15.29 11.55
CA ASN A 114 0.57 16.18 12.69
C ASN A 114 -0.74 16.75 13.27
N ALA A 115 -1.74 17.01 12.42
CA ALA A 115 -3.05 17.46 12.87
C ALA A 115 -3.82 16.34 13.61
N LEU A 116 -3.75 15.10 13.14
CA LEU A 116 -4.34 13.92 13.78
C LEU A 116 -3.67 13.62 15.13
N LEU A 117 -2.36 13.82 15.24
CA LEU A 117 -1.64 13.70 16.51
C LEU A 117 -2.22 14.65 17.57
N ARG A 118 -2.50 15.91 17.19
CA ARG A 118 -3.01 16.94 18.10
C ARG A 118 -4.51 16.87 18.35
N ARG A 119 -5.30 16.36 17.40
CA ARG A 119 -6.77 16.35 17.44
C ARG A 119 -7.31 14.93 17.51
N ARG A 120 -7.14 14.27 18.66
CA ARG A 120 -7.54 12.87 18.88
C ARG A 120 -9.00 12.58 18.48
N GLY A 121 -9.92 13.51 18.73
CA GLY A 121 -11.33 13.37 18.35
C GLY A 121 -11.62 13.32 16.84
N ARG A 122 -10.64 13.57 15.97
CA ARG A 122 -10.76 13.41 14.51
C ARG A 122 -10.38 12.01 14.02
N ARG A 123 -9.77 11.20 14.87
CA ARG A 123 -9.40 9.82 14.54
C ARG A 123 -10.66 8.98 14.48
N ILE A 124 -10.78 8.13 13.48
CA ILE A 124 -11.89 7.19 13.35
C ILE A 124 -11.33 5.79 13.57
N CYS A 125 -10.42 5.38 12.68
CA CYS A 125 -9.79 4.06 12.70
C CYS A 125 -8.55 4.00 13.59
N TRP A 126 -7.80 5.09 13.67
CA TRP A 126 -6.50 5.13 14.36
C TRP A 126 -6.61 5.58 15.82
N ARG A 127 -7.66 5.15 16.51
CA ARG A 127 -7.87 5.44 17.94
C ARG A 127 -7.09 4.47 18.81
N ASP A 128 -6.69 4.92 20.00
CA ASP A 128 -5.88 4.12 20.92
C ASP A 128 -6.64 2.84 21.35
N GLU A 129 -7.95 2.95 21.59
CA GLU A 129 -8.80 1.81 21.98
C GLU A 129 -8.89 0.74 20.88
N ILE A 130 -8.95 1.16 19.61
CA ILE A 130 -8.98 0.27 18.45
C ILE A 130 -7.64 -0.43 18.29
N LYS A 131 -6.55 0.31 18.44
CA LYS A 131 -5.19 -0.26 18.37
C LYS A 131 -4.96 -1.30 19.46
N ASP A 132 -5.40 -1.02 20.69
CA ASP A 132 -5.31 -1.96 21.81
C ASP A 132 -6.19 -3.21 21.60
N GLU A 133 -7.36 -3.06 20.99
CA GLU A 133 -8.18 -4.20 20.57
C GLU A 133 -7.48 -5.05 19.50
N ILE A 134 -6.96 -4.41 18.44
CA ILE A 134 -6.22 -5.09 17.37
C ILE A 134 -5.03 -5.85 17.94
N LYS A 135 -4.21 -5.21 18.79
CA LYS A 135 -3.04 -5.85 19.41
C LYS A 135 -3.41 -7.14 20.14
N ARG A 136 -4.53 -7.13 20.89
CA ARG A 136 -5.05 -8.32 21.57
C ARG A 136 -5.51 -9.39 20.59
N LYS A 137 -6.28 -9.02 19.56
CA LYS A 137 -6.80 -9.96 18.55
C LYS A 137 -5.70 -10.57 17.68
N VAL A 138 -4.74 -9.77 17.25
CA VAL A 138 -3.57 -10.19 16.47
C VAL A 138 -2.76 -11.24 17.23
N SER A 139 -2.56 -11.03 18.54
CA SER A 139 -1.87 -11.99 19.39
C SER A 139 -2.60 -13.34 19.47
N SER A 140 -3.94 -13.32 19.50
CA SER A 140 -4.75 -14.56 19.52
C SER A 140 -4.87 -15.28 18.17
N GLU A 141 -4.66 -14.58 17.05
CA GLU A 141 -4.82 -15.12 15.69
C GLU A 141 -3.45 -15.42 15.01
N SER A 142 -2.35 -15.35 15.77
CA SER A 142 -0.98 -15.60 15.28
C SER A 142 -0.57 -14.72 14.09
N LEU A 143 -0.95 -13.43 14.12
CA LEU A 143 -0.64 -12.42 13.08
C LEU A 143 0.34 -11.34 13.59
N SER A 144 1.19 -11.67 14.56
CA SER A 144 2.04 -10.69 15.24
C SER A 144 2.97 -9.92 14.30
N GLU A 145 3.36 -10.53 13.18
CA GLU A 145 4.18 -9.90 12.15
C GLU A 145 3.41 -8.81 11.37
N ASP A 146 2.09 -8.89 11.30
CA ASP A 146 1.23 -7.97 10.54
C ASP A 146 0.76 -6.76 11.35
N LEU A 147 1.13 -6.66 12.63
CA LEU A 147 0.64 -5.60 13.52
C LEU A 147 1.04 -4.20 13.02
N GLU A 148 2.25 -4.07 12.49
CA GLU A 148 2.73 -2.80 11.95
C GLU A 148 1.91 -2.40 10.71
N VAL A 149 1.73 -3.31 9.75
CA VAL A 149 0.92 -3.08 8.54
C VAL A 149 -0.51 -2.69 8.90
N LEU A 150 -1.11 -3.33 9.91
CA LEU A 150 -2.44 -2.98 10.40
C LEU A 150 -2.49 -1.56 10.96
N TYR A 151 -1.51 -1.15 11.77
CA TYR A 151 -1.44 0.22 12.29
C TYR A 151 -1.19 1.25 11.20
N SER A 152 -0.36 0.92 10.22
CA SER A 152 -0.11 1.74 9.03
C SER A 152 -1.37 1.93 8.21
N LEU A 153 -2.17 0.87 8.01
CA LEU A 153 -3.46 0.93 7.31
C LEU A 153 -4.46 1.84 8.02
N LEU A 154 -4.63 1.70 9.35
CA LEU A 154 -5.52 2.56 10.14
C LEU A 154 -5.09 4.03 10.07
N LEU A 155 -3.79 4.28 10.18
CA LEU A 155 -3.21 5.61 10.09
C LEU A 155 -3.45 6.21 8.71
N ALA A 156 -3.16 5.44 7.65
CA ALA A 156 -3.36 5.87 6.28
C ALA A 156 -4.80 6.26 6.01
N TYR A 157 -5.77 5.46 6.47
CA TYR A 157 -7.19 5.82 6.36
C TYR A 157 -7.47 7.19 6.99
N ASP A 158 -7.13 7.38 8.26
CA ASP A 158 -7.44 8.63 8.97
C ASP A 158 -6.69 9.84 8.36
N VAL A 159 -5.44 9.66 7.91
CA VAL A 159 -4.65 10.70 7.21
C VAL A 159 -5.32 11.12 5.92
N LEU A 160 -5.87 10.17 5.15
CA LEU A 160 -6.49 10.43 3.86
C LEU A 160 -7.93 10.96 4.00
N ALA A 161 -8.68 10.47 4.97
CA ALA A 161 -10.06 10.87 5.25
C ALA A 161 -10.17 12.29 5.84
N THR A 162 -9.13 12.81 6.48
CA THR A 162 -9.14 14.13 7.14
C THR A 162 -8.62 15.29 6.29
N VAL A 163 -8.28 15.06 5.02
CA VAL A 163 -7.79 16.10 4.11
C VAL A 163 -8.91 17.11 3.78
N PRO A 164 -8.73 18.41 4.07
CA PRO A 164 -9.66 19.45 3.61
C PRO A 164 -9.69 19.51 2.08
N ARG A 165 -10.86 19.87 1.53
CA ARG A 165 -11.30 19.91 0.10
C ARG A 165 -10.42 20.62 -0.95
N SER A 166 -9.12 20.78 -0.78
CA SER A 166 -8.22 21.41 -1.76
C SER A 166 -7.12 20.44 -2.19
N ASN A 167 -7.38 19.73 -3.29
CA ASN A 167 -6.43 19.13 -4.26
C ASN A 167 -5.63 17.87 -3.91
N VAL A 168 -5.72 17.24 -2.72
CA VAL A 168 -4.80 16.12 -2.39
C VAL A 168 -5.39 14.99 -1.52
N GLY A 169 -6.70 14.96 -1.30
CA GLY A 169 -7.34 14.07 -0.31
C GLY A 169 -8.39 13.12 -0.85
N ILE A 170 -8.46 11.90 -0.31
CA ILE A 170 -9.58 10.99 -0.56
C ILE A 170 -10.86 11.64 -0.06
N THR A 171 -11.79 11.78 -1.00
CA THR A 171 -13.21 12.00 -0.81
C THR A 171 -13.83 10.94 0.09
N ARG A 172 -14.27 11.27 1.32
CA ARG A 172 -15.41 10.70 2.12
C ARG A 172 -15.72 9.18 2.05
N GLY A 173 -14.85 8.35 1.54
CA GLY A 173 -15.18 7.02 1.02
C GLY A 173 -14.16 5.98 1.44
N PRO A 174 -14.42 4.73 1.09
CA PRO A 174 -13.66 3.62 1.63
C PRO A 174 -12.27 3.53 1.00
N LEU A 175 -11.27 3.19 1.81
CA LEU A 175 -9.90 2.97 1.36
C LEU A 175 -9.72 1.49 0.97
N PRO A 176 -9.42 1.17 -0.30
CA PRO A 176 -9.00 -0.17 -0.66
C PRO A 176 -7.69 -0.52 0.03
N PHE A 177 -7.68 -1.66 0.71
CA PHE A 177 -6.48 -2.34 1.16
C PHE A 177 -6.23 -3.57 0.28
N VAL A 178 -5.05 -3.64 -0.34
CA VAL A 178 -4.70 -4.76 -1.23
C VAL A 178 -3.67 -5.64 -0.57
N THR A 179 -4.03 -6.91 -0.33
CA THR A 179 -3.14 -7.95 0.18
C THR A 179 -3.53 -9.32 -0.37
N ASP A 180 -2.51 -10.12 -0.72
CA ASP A 180 -2.70 -11.53 -1.06
C ASP A 180 -2.67 -12.44 0.18
N ASP A 181 -2.26 -11.92 1.34
CA ASP A 181 -2.31 -12.67 2.60
C ASP A 181 -3.76 -12.93 3.00
N LYS A 182 -4.15 -14.20 2.93
CA LYS A 182 -5.50 -14.65 3.27
C LYS A 182 -5.81 -14.43 4.75
N LYS A 183 -4.88 -14.71 5.67
CA LYS A 183 -5.13 -14.57 7.10
C LYS A 183 -5.30 -13.10 7.47
N LEU A 184 -4.45 -12.22 6.94
CA LEU A 184 -4.58 -10.78 7.14
C LEU A 184 -5.89 -10.24 6.57
N ARG A 185 -6.28 -10.68 5.36
CA ARG A 185 -7.57 -10.33 4.76
C ARG A 185 -8.75 -10.78 5.61
N ASP A 186 -8.76 -12.04 6.02
CA ASP A 186 -9.84 -12.61 6.83
C ASP A 186 -9.93 -11.90 8.19
N PHE A 187 -8.78 -11.55 8.79
CA PHE A 187 -8.70 -10.77 10.03
C PHE A 187 -9.35 -9.38 9.87
N ILE A 188 -8.94 -8.62 8.84
CA ILE A 188 -9.48 -7.27 8.61
C ILE A 188 -10.99 -7.35 8.36
N GLN A 189 -11.43 -8.31 7.54
CA GLN A 189 -12.86 -8.53 7.24
C GLN A 189 -13.68 -8.80 8.51
N LYS A 190 -13.13 -9.62 9.42
CA LYS A 190 -13.80 -10.04 10.65
C LYS A 190 -13.80 -8.97 11.74
N TYR A 191 -12.70 -8.22 11.89
CA TYR A 191 -12.49 -7.39 13.08
C TYR A 191 -12.45 -5.89 12.83
N LEU A 192 -12.19 -5.44 11.60
CA LEU A 192 -12.06 -4.01 11.30
C LEU A 192 -13.20 -3.45 10.47
N VAL A 193 -13.67 -4.18 9.46
CA VAL A 193 -14.56 -3.60 8.43
C VAL A 193 -15.99 -4.11 8.48
N CYS A 194 -16.32 -5.04 9.37
CA CYS A 194 -17.70 -5.49 9.58
C CYS A 194 -18.61 -4.32 10.01
N SER A 195 -19.92 -4.45 9.80
CA SER A 195 -20.89 -3.37 10.08
C SER A 195 -20.95 -2.90 11.53
N LYS A 196 -20.43 -3.69 12.46
CA LYS A 196 -20.30 -3.36 13.89
C LYS A 196 -18.85 -3.13 14.33
N CYS A 197 -17.91 -3.17 13.39
CA CYS A 197 -16.48 -3.07 13.67
C CYS A 197 -16.02 -1.59 13.68
N PRO A 198 -14.86 -1.29 14.30
CA PRO A 198 -14.45 0.09 14.53
C PRO A 198 -14.22 0.94 13.27
N CYS A 199 -13.90 0.30 12.14
CA CYS A 199 -13.70 0.95 10.84
C CYS A 199 -14.84 0.67 9.86
N SER A 200 -16.02 0.23 10.32
CA SER A 200 -17.22 -0.14 9.55
C SER A 200 -17.28 0.41 8.12
N GLU A 201 -17.00 -0.45 7.12
CA GLU A 201 -17.04 -0.13 5.68
C GLU A 201 -16.13 1.01 5.21
N LEU A 202 -15.25 1.55 6.05
CA LEU A 202 -14.29 2.61 5.71
C LEU A 202 -13.02 2.07 5.07
N ILE A 203 -12.77 0.78 5.24
CA ILE A 203 -11.72 0.04 4.54
C ILE A 203 -12.42 -1.16 3.89
N TYR A 204 -11.96 -1.57 2.71
CA TYR A 204 -12.34 -2.86 2.14
C TYR A 204 -11.12 -3.56 1.60
N VAL A 205 -11.11 -4.88 1.67
CA VAL A 205 -9.96 -5.68 1.28
C VAL A 205 -10.17 -6.28 -0.11
N ARG A 206 -9.09 -6.33 -0.88
CA ARG A 206 -9.00 -7.01 -2.18
C ARG A 206 -7.72 -7.83 -2.22
N ASN A 207 -7.76 -8.99 -2.86
CA ASN A 207 -6.51 -9.60 -3.35
C ASN A 207 -6.04 -8.87 -4.63
N TYR A 208 -4.81 -9.15 -5.06
CA TYR A 208 -4.22 -8.43 -6.20
C TYR A 208 -4.95 -8.69 -7.53
N GLU A 209 -5.48 -9.90 -7.74
CA GLU A 209 -6.26 -10.23 -8.94
C GLU A 209 -7.58 -9.45 -8.97
N GLU A 210 -8.33 -9.46 -7.86
CA GLU A 210 -9.56 -8.68 -7.72
C GLU A 210 -9.31 -7.18 -7.92
N PHE A 211 -8.21 -6.68 -7.38
CA PHE A 211 -7.81 -5.29 -7.56
C PHE A 211 -7.51 -4.95 -9.02
N LYS A 212 -6.83 -5.83 -9.75
CA LYS A 212 -6.60 -5.66 -11.20
C LYS A 212 -7.91 -5.66 -12.00
N ASP A 213 -8.88 -6.48 -11.61
CA ASP A 213 -10.19 -6.50 -12.26
C ASP A 213 -11.02 -5.24 -11.98
N GLU A 214 -10.96 -4.73 -10.75
CA GLU A 214 -11.58 -3.45 -10.35
C GLU A 214 -11.02 -2.29 -11.18
N ILE A 215 -9.68 -2.23 -11.26
CA ILE A 215 -8.94 -1.33 -12.14
C ILE A 215 -9.43 -1.42 -13.59
N LYS A 216 -9.56 -2.63 -14.13
CA LYS A 216 -9.93 -2.85 -15.53
C LYS A 216 -11.33 -2.31 -15.80
N LYS A 217 -12.28 -2.54 -14.89
CA LYS A 217 -13.65 -2.04 -14.98
C LYS A 217 -13.72 -0.52 -14.93
N MET A 218 -12.87 0.14 -14.13
CA MET A 218 -12.81 1.62 -14.06
C MET A 218 -12.30 2.29 -15.34
N LEU A 219 -11.54 1.55 -16.16
CA LEU A 219 -10.95 2.04 -17.41
C LEU A 219 -11.76 1.67 -18.66
N SER A 220 -12.84 0.89 -18.48
CA SER A 220 -13.76 0.47 -19.54
C SER A 220 -14.91 1.48 -19.67
#